data_AF-A0A1F9AT48-F1
#
_entry.id   AF-A0A1F9AT48-F1
#
_cell.length_a   1.000
_cell.length_b   1.000
_cell.length_c   1.000
_cell.angle_alpha   90.00
_cell.angle_beta   90.00
_cell.angle_gamma   90.00
#
_symmetry.space_group_name_H-M   'P 1'
#
loop_
_entity.id
_entity.type
_entity.pdbx_description
1 polymer ?
#
loop_
_entity_poly.entity_id
_entity_poly.type
_entity_poly.pdbx_seq_one_letter_code
_entity_poly.pdbx_strand_id
1 'polypeptide(L)'
;MDIFYKAKALMEKKIRFAMAVVISQKGSTPRRSGTKCLILEDGALEGTIGGGRMEYLAAEKSKEVLQRNESAILKLSLTGTDASKTDMLCGGLVEIFLEPVSPVNTAAFELFSTIIEIIERGGWCKFLTAVAPGIKGEDLGCRGLVDDTGRVMGSLTGLDIDRLVPHLKSEEPQVLKIKGEQRTIFVETIRPPEVVYLFGAGHISKFVCRLASMVGFRVVVIDDRADFANRSRFPEADEIIVSPFSESFGKVRAAPSSYIVIVTRG
;
A
#
# COMPACT_ATOMS: atom_id res chain seq x y z
N MET A 1 2.18 -9.47 1.92
CA MET A 1 3.01 -9.20 0.73
C MET A 1 2.48 -7.94 0.07
N ASP A 2 3.35 -6.96 -0.13
CA ASP A 2 2.99 -5.65 -0.65
C ASP A 2 2.41 -5.75 -2.08
N ILE A 3 1.42 -4.91 -2.38
CA ILE A 3 0.68 -4.88 -3.65
C ILE A 3 1.61 -4.72 -4.86
N PHE A 4 2.75 -4.04 -4.72
CA PHE A 4 3.72 -3.85 -5.81
C PHE A 4 4.43 -5.15 -6.22
N TYR A 5 4.70 -6.07 -5.29
CA TYR A 5 5.24 -7.40 -5.62
C TYR A 5 4.23 -8.18 -6.47
N LYS A 6 2.94 -8.11 -6.11
CA LYS A 6 1.88 -8.78 -6.87
C LYS A 6 1.72 -8.17 -8.27
N ALA A 7 1.77 -6.84 -8.37
CA ALA A 7 1.70 -6.14 -9.64
C ALA A 7 2.86 -6.54 -10.57
N LYS A 8 4.10 -6.51 -10.06
CA LYS A 8 5.29 -6.96 -10.80
C LYS A 8 5.15 -8.41 -11.27
N ALA A 9 4.73 -9.32 -10.39
CA ALA A 9 4.54 -10.73 -10.73
C ALA A 9 3.48 -10.96 -11.82
N LEU A 10 2.39 -10.18 -11.84
CA LEU A 10 1.40 -10.22 -12.91
C LEU A 10 1.98 -9.74 -14.24
N MET A 11 2.76 -8.65 -14.23
CA MET A 11 3.43 -8.14 -15.42
C MET A 11 4.44 -9.14 -15.99
N GLU A 12 5.25 -9.80 -15.14
CA GLU A 12 6.19 -10.86 -15.55
C GLU A 12 5.47 -12.05 -16.20
N LYS A 13 4.27 -12.39 -15.69
CA LYS A 13 3.37 -13.41 -16.27
C LYS A 13 2.62 -12.93 -17.51
N LYS A 14 2.84 -11.68 -17.94
CA LYS A 14 2.15 -11.03 -19.07
C LYS A 14 0.63 -10.95 -18.87
N ILE A 15 0.18 -10.81 -17.63
CA ILE A 15 -1.22 -10.67 -17.27
C ILE A 15 -1.52 -9.18 -17.09
N ARG A 16 -2.48 -8.65 -17.86
CA ARG A 16 -3.02 -7.30 -17.64
C ARG A 16 -3.97 -7.28 -16.45
N PHE A 17 -4.03 -6.15 -15.75
CA PHE A 17 -4.89 -5.97 -14.58
C PHE A 17 -5.29 -4.50 -14.45
N ALA A 18 -6.39 -4.24 -13.75
CA ALA A 18 -6.75 -2.90 -13.31
C ALA A 18 -6.20 -2.67 -11.90
N MET A 19 -5.47 -1.58 -11.69
CA MET A 19 -5.12 -1.11 -10.36
C MET A 19 -6.23 -0.17 -9.86
N ALA A 20 -6.88 -0.56 -8.78
CA ALA A 20 -7.88 0.23 -8.09
C ALA A 20 -7.24 0.93 -6.90
N VAL A 21 -7.40 2.26 -6.81
CA VAL A 21 -6.87 3.08 -5.72
C VAL A 21 -7.99 3.95 -5.15
N VAL A 22 -8.21 3.90 -3.84
CA VAL A 22 -9.11 4.85 -3.16
C VAL A 22 -8.40 6.20 -3.10
N ILE A 23 -8.83 7.17 -3.91
CA ILE A 23 -8.18 8.48 -4.03
C ILE A 23 -8.85 9.57 -3.20
N SER A 24 -10.13 9.39 -2.85
CA SER A 24 -10.85 10.34 -2.00
C SER A 24 -11.91 9.64 -1.19
N GLN A 25 -12.09 10.17 0.02
CA GLN A 25 -13.10 9.71 0.95
C GLN A 25 -13.65 10.90 1.74
N LYS A 26 -14.97 11.00 1.85
CA LYS A 26 -15.66 11.95 2.73
C LYS A 26 -16.65 11.20 3.61
N GLY A 27 -16.73 11.54 4.89
CA GLY A 27 -17.58 10.85 5.87
C GLY A 27 -16.89 9.64 6.54
N SER A 28 -17.64 8.86 7.31
CA SER A 28 -17.11 7.71 8.05
C SER A 28 -17.11 6.48 7.17
N THR A 29 -15.99 6.25 6.49
CA THR A 29 -15.80 5.11 5.59
C THR A 29 -14.58 4.30 6.03
N PRO A 30 -14.60 2.96 5.85
CA PRO A 30 -13.81 2.06 6.69
C PRO A 30 -12.31 2.00 6.37
N ARG A 31 -11.84 2.59 5.26
CA ARG A 31 -10.42 2.52 4.85
C ARG A 31 -9.81 3.90 4.59
N ARG A 32 -8.49 3.98 4.63
CA ARG A 32 -7.76 5.22 4.35
C ARG A 32 -7.55 5.40 2.84
N SER A 33 -7.49 6.64 2.40
CA SER A 33 -6.97 7.02 1.08
C SER A 33 -5.65 6.28 0.80
N GLY A 34 -5.41 5.83 -0.43
CA GLY A 34 -4.21 5.07 -0.82
C GLY A 34 -4.33 3.55 -0.71
N THR A 35 -5.43 3.03 -0.17
CA THR A 35 -5.71 1.59 -0.22
C THR A 35 -5.83 1.12 -1.67
N LYS A 36 -5.17 0.00 -2.00
CA LYS A 36 -5.15 -0.57 -3.36
C LYS A 36 -5.66 -1.99 -3.43
N CYS A 37 -6.13 -2.34 -4.61
CA CYS A 37 -6.38 -3.69 -5.05
C CYS A 37 -6.02 -3.83 -6.53
N LEU A 38 -5.48 -4.99 -6.93
CA LEU A 38 -5.38 -5.35 -8.34
C LEU A 38 -6.60 -6.19 -8.70
N ILE A 39 -7.16 -5.96 -9.88
CA ILE A 39 -8.36 -6.64 -10.36
C ILE A 39 -8.05 -7.23 -11.73
N LEU A 40 -8.22 -8.54 -11.86
CA LEU A 40 -8.00 -9.28 -13.10
C LEU A 40 -9.24 -9.26 -14.00
N GLU A 41 -9.11 -9.72 -15.24
CA GLU A 41 -10.21 -9.74 -16.22
C GLU A 41 -11.39 -10.62 -15.81
N ASP A 42 -11.13 -11.72 -15.10
CA ASP A 42 -12.15 -12.61 -14.53
C ASP A 42 -12.83 -12.01 -13.27
N GLY A 43 -12.36 -10.84 -12.82
CA GLY A 43 -12.83 -10.16 -11.63
C GLY A 43 -12.14 -10.62 -10.34
N ALA A 44 -11.15 -11.52 -10.40
CA ALA A 44 -10.36 -11.90 -9.23
C ALA A 44 -9.62 -10.68 -8.66
N LEU A 45 -9.58 -10.60 -7.33
CA LEU A 45 -9.00 -9.47 -6.59
C LEU A 45 -7.74 -9.90 -5.85
N GLU A 46 -6.69 -9.10 -5.99
CA GLU A 46 -5.47 -9.18 -5.19
C GLU A 46 -5.36 -7.95 -4.30
N GLY A 47 -5.62 -8.13 -3.00
CA GLY A 47 -5.78 -7.02 -2.06
C GLY A 47 -7.25 -6.70 -1.83
N THR A 48 -7.51 -5.53 -1.25
CA THR A 48 -8.88 -5.15 -0.85
C THR A 48 -8.91 -3.64 -0.68
N ILE A 49 -9.99 -3.00 -1.15
CA ILE A 49 -10.21 -1.54 -1.05
C ILE A 49 -11.26 -1.17 0.00
N GLY A 50 -11.89 -2.14 0.66
CA GLY A 50 -12.90 -1.85 1.69
C GLY A 50 -13.86 -2.98 2.03
N GLY A 51 -13.92 -4.05 1.24
CA GLY A 51 -14.90 -5.12 1.40
C GLY A 51 -16.26 -4.83 0.77
N GLY A 52 -17.04 -5.88 0.55
CA GLY A 52 -18.46 -5.82 0.24
C GLY A 52 -18.79 -5.12 -1.08
N ARG A 53 -19.77 -4.20 -1.04
CA ARG A 53 -20.29 -3.51 -2.24
C ARG A 53 -19.21 -2.71 -2.99
N MET A 54 -18.20 -2.20 -2.30
CA MET A 54 -17.14 -1.42 -2.92
C MET A 54 -16.30 -2.26 -3.88
N GLU A 55 -15.90 -3.45 -3.45
CA GLU A 55 -15.10 -4.39 -4.25
C GLU A 55 -15.89 -4.94 -5.42
N TYR A 56 -17.16 -5.29 -5.21
CA TYR A 56 -18.03 -5.73 -6.28
C TYR A 56 -18.16 -4.67 -7.39
N LEU A 57 -18.48 -3.42 -7.03
CA LEU A 57 -18.64 -2.36 -8.02
C LEU A 57 -17.32 -1.96 -8.68
N ALA A 58 -16.21 -1.99 -7.94
CA ALA A 58 -14.89 -1.80 -8.52
C ALA A 58 -14.53 -2.92 -9.50
N ALA A 59 -14.82 -4.18 -9.18
CA ALA A 59 -14.58 -5.32 -10.08
C ALA A 59 -15.43 -5.22 -11.35
N GLU A 60 -16.72 -4.90 -11.22
CA GLU A 60 -17.60 -4.69 -12.39
C GLU A 60 -17.10 -3.53 -13.27
N LYS A 61 -16.71 -2.40 -12.67
CA LYS A 61 -16.20 -1.26 -13.43
C LYS A 61 -14.83 -1.54 -14.05
N SER A 62 -13.99 -2.34 -13.39
CA SER A 62 -12.68 -2.75 -13.90
C SER A 62 -12.77 -3.59 -15.17
N LYS A 63 -13.84 -4.37 -15.35
CA LYS A 63 -14.08 -5.08 -16.62
C LYS A 63 -14.18 -4.10 -17.79
N GLU A 64 -14.92 -3.01 -17.62
CA GLU A 64 -15.03 -1.96 -18.65
C GLU A 64 -13.68 -1.25 -18.88
N VAL A 65 -12.96 -0.91 -17.81
CA VAL A 65 -11.63 -0.27 -17.86
C VAL A 65 -10.63 -1.14 -18.61
N LEU A 66 -10.61 -2.44 -18.36
CA LEU A 66 -9.74 -3.40 -19.04
C LEU A 66 -10.15 -3.64 -20.50
N GLN A 67 -11.45 -3.69 -20.79
CA GLN A 67 -11.96 -3.85 -22.15
C GLN A 67 -11.65 -2.63 -23.02
N ARG A 68 -11.89 -1.42 -22.50
CA ARG A 68 -11.59 -0.16 -23.20
C ARG A 68 -10.11 0.20 -23.16
N ASN A 69 -9.37 -0.38 -22.23
CA ASN A 69 -7.98 -0.05 -21.93
C ASN A 69 -7.81 1.45 -21.65
N GLU A 70 -8.73 1.99 -20.87
CA GLU A 70 -8.79 3.40 -20.49
C GLU A 70 -9.21 3.53 -19.03
N SER A 71 -8.49 4.35 -18.26
CA SER A 71 -8.78 4.59 -16.86
C SER A 71 -10.15 5.25 -16.64
N ALA A 72 -10.71 5.07 -15.45
CA ALA A 72 -11.96 5.69 -15.03
C ALA A 72 -11.93 6.07 -13.55
N ILE A 73 -12.81 6.99 -13.17
CA ILE A 73 -13.07 7.32 -11.76
C ILE A 73 -14.46 6.80 -11.41
N LEU A 74 -14.53 5.84 -10.49
CA LEU A 74 -15.76 5.32 -9.92
C LEU A 74 -16.12 6.13 -8.67
N LYS A 75 -17.28 6.78 -8.68
CA LYS A 75 -17.82 7.51 -7.52
C LYS A 75 -18.92 6.70 -6.87
N LEU A 76 -18.77 6.42 -5.58
CA LEU A 76 -19.73 5.64 -4.80
C LEU A 76 -20.31 6.49 -3.69
N SER A 77 -21.64 6.53 -3.61
CA SER A 77 -22.33 6.92 -2.38
C SER A 77 -22.68 5.65 -1.61
N LEU A 78 -22.18 5.53 -0.38
CA LEU A 78 -22.51 4.39 0.48
C LEU A 78 -23.78 4.61 1.31
N THR A 79 -24.53 5.67 0.99
CA THR A 79 -25.88 5.88 1.52
C THR A 79 -26.83 4.85 0.92
N GLY A 80 -27.41 3.99 1.77
CA GLY A 80 -28.37 2.99 1.35
C GLY A 80 -29.55 3.61 0.61
N THR A 81 -29.77 3.21 -0.63
CA THR A 81 -31.08 3.27 -1.27
C THR A 81 -31.91 2.13 -0.70
N ASP A 82 -32.35 2.28 0.55
CA ASP A 82 -33.49 1.60 1.16
C ASP A 82 -33.87 2.38 2.42
N ALA A 83 -34.76 3.35 2.22
CA ALA A 83 -35.30 4.21 3.26
C ALA A 83 -36.30 3.44 4.15
N SER A 84 -35.82 2.44 4.89
CA SER A 84 -36.61 1.84 5.96
C SER A 84 -35.78 1.63 7.23
N LYS A 85 -36.02 2.55 8.17
CA LYS A 85 -35.89 2.42 9.63
C LYS A 85 -34.57 1.85 10.17
N THR A 86 -33.57 2.71 10.33
CA THR A 86 -33.03 3.07 11.67
C THR A 86 -32.03 4.21 11.52
N ASP A 87 -32.21 5.25 12.34
CA ASP A 87 -31.28 6.37 12.48
C ASP A 87 -29.90 5.87 12.92
N MET A 88 -28.86 6.43 12.29
CA MET A 88 -27.41 6.13 12.38
C MET A 88 -26.85 5.19 11.30
N LEU A 89 -26.73 5.68 10.06
CA LEU A 89 -25.80 5.12 9.07
C LEU A 89 -24.89 6.23 8.56
N CYS A 90 -23.60 6.17 8.93
CA CYS A 90 -22.57 7.05 8.41
C CYS A 90 -22.46 6.90 6.89
N GLY A 91 -23.07 7.81 6.13
CA GLY A 91 -22.99 7.84 4.67
C GLY A 91 -21.68 8.47 4.23
N GLY A 92 -20.77 7.67 3.67
CA GLY A 92 -19.53 8.15 3.07
C GLY A 92 -19.58 8.20 1.55
N LEU A 93 -18.96 9.22 0.96
CA LEU A 93 -18.67 9.30 -0.48
C LEU A 93 -17.23 8.83 -0.72
N VAL A 94 -17.05 7.92 -1.66
CA VAL A 94 -15.74 7.35 -2.01
C VAL A 94 -15.50 7.54 -3.50
N GLU A 95 -14.31 8.01 -3.86
CA GLU A 95 -13.83 8.03 -5.23
C GLU A 95 -12.68 7.03 -5.39
N ILE A 96 -12.83 6.12 -6.35
CA ILE A 96 -11.86 5.08 -6.68
C ILE A 96 -11.35 5.36 -8.09
N PHE A 97 -10.05 5.53 -8.21
CA PHE A 97 -9.38 5.57 -9.50
C PHE A 97 -9.09 4.15 -9.95
N LEU A 98 -9.52 3.81 -11.16
CA LEU A 98 -9.33 2.52 -11.78
C LEU A 98 -8.48 2.74 -13.03
N GLU A 99 -7.26 2.23 -13.04
CA GLU A 99 -6.34 2.35 -14.16
C GLU A 99 -5.98 0.97 -14.71
N PRO A 100 -6.06 0.76 -16.03
CA PRO A 100 -5.52 -0.45 -16.62
C PRO A 100 -3.99 -0.38 -16.56
N VAL A 101 -3.35 -1.51 -16.30
CA VAL A 101 -1.90 -1.65 -16.36
C VAL A 101 -1.61 -2.75 -17.37
N SER A 102 -0.99 -2.34 -18.47
CA SER A 102 -0.56 -3.27 -19.51
C SER A 102 0.76 -3.92 -19.11
N PRO A 103 0.94 -5.24 -19.30
CA PRO A 103 2.22 -5.91 -19.00
C PRO A 103 3.38 -5.41 -19.89
N VAL A 104 3.09 -4.73 -21.01
CA VAL A 104 4.13 -4.10 -21.86
C VAL A 104 4.49 -2.68 -21.44
N ASN A 105 3.85 -2.13 -20.39
CA ASN A 105 4.18 -0.81 -19.86
C ASN A 105 5.50 -0.88 -19.09
N THR A 106 6.61 -0.59 -19.78
CA THR A 106 7.96 -0.67 -19.20
C THR A 106 8.16 0.33 -18.07
N ALA A 107 7.60 1.53 -18.16
CA ALA A 107 7.69 2.55 -17.11
C ALA A 107 7.05 2.06 -15.80
N ALA A 108 5.86 1.45 -15.88
CA ALA A 108 5.21 0.86 -14.70
C ALA A 108 6.05 -0.28 -14.10
N PHE A 109 6.61 -1.16 -14.95
CA PHE A 109 7.45 -2.27 -14.50
C PHE A 109 8.70 -1.78 -13.75
N GLU A 110 9.40 -0.80 -14.30
CA GLU A 110 10.60 -0.20 -13.71
C GLU A 110 10.28 0.50 -12.38
N LEU A 111 9.17 1.25 -12.32
CA LEU A 111 8.74 1.94 -11.11
C LEU A 111 8.37 0.94 -10.01
N PHE A 112 7.59 -0.10 -10.31
CA PHE A 112 7.24 -1.13 -9.31
C PHE A 112 8.47 -1.90 -8.82
N SER A 113 9.42 -2.19 -9.71
CA SER A 113 10.68 -2.84 -9.34
C SER A 113 11.51 -1.93 -8.43
N THR A 114 11.63 -0.65 -8.76
CA THR A 114 12.34 0.34 -7.93
C THR A 114 11.69 0.48 -6.55
N ILE A 115 10.36 0.50 -6.47
CA ILE A 115 9.66 0.57 -5.19
C ILE A 115 10.01 -0.64 -4.31
N ILE A 116 10.03 -1.84 -4.89
CA ILE A 116 10.41 -3.07 -4.19
C ILE A 116 11.84 -2.95 -3.65
N GLU A 117 12.80 -2.52 -4.46
CA GLU A 117 14.20 -2.34 -4.06
C GLU A 117 14.34 -1.32 -2.91
N ILE A 118 13.60 -0.20 -2.98
CA ILE A 118 13.58 0.84 -1.93
C ILE A 118 13.04 0.25 -0.61
N ILE A 119 11.97 -0.54 -0.67
CA ILE A 119 11.40 -1.19 0.52
C ILE A 119 12.39 -2.21 1.09
N GLU A 120 13.04 -3.04 0.26
CA GLU A 120 13.97 -4.08 0.71
C GLU A 120 15.21 -3.51 1.41
N ARG A 121 15.69 -2.33 0.98
CA ARG A 121 16.78 -1.62 1.65
C ARG A 121 16.34 -0.82 2.89
N GLY A 122 15.06 -0.78 3.21
CA GLY A 122 14.51 -0.03 4.36
C GLY A 122 14.25 1.45 4.11
N GLY A 123 14.31 1.91 2.85
CA GLY A 123 14.07 3.29 2.44
C GLY A 123 12.59 3.59 2.17
N TRP A 124 12.26 4.80 1.73
CA TRP A 124 10.90 5.19 1.35
C TRP A 124 10.86 6.00 0.06
N CYS A 125 9.67 6.13 -0.54
CA CYS A 125 9.49 7.00 -1.69
C CYS A 125 8.08 7.62 -1.73
N LYS A 126 7.96 8.81 -2.33
CA LYS A 126 6.68 9.32 -2.81
C LYS A 126 6.39 8.68 -4.16
N PHE A 127 5.24 8.03 -4.26
CA PHE A 127 4.73 7.51 -5.53
C PHE A 127 3.63 8.43 -6.05
N LEU A 128 3.75 8.83 -7.30
CA LEU A 128 2.86 9.80 -7.95
C LEU A 128 2.13 9.10 -9.10
N THR A 129 0.81 9.24 -9.13
CA THR A 129 -0.05 8.69 -10.20
C THR A 129 -0.90 9.79 -10.78
N ALA A 130 -0.90 9.96 -12.11
CA ALA A 130 -1.81 10.87 -12.79
C ALA A 130 -3.25 10.36 -12.64
N VAL A 131 -4.17 11.26 -12.27
CA VAL A 131 -5.58 10.93 -12.07
C VAL A 131 -6.41 11.68 -13.09
N ALA A 132 -6.80 10.97 -14.15
CA ALA A 132 -7.75 11.43 -15.15
C ALA A 132 -8.41 10.20 -15.80
N PRO A 133 -9.67 10.28 -16.27
CA PRO A 133 -10.24 9.25 -17.13
C PRO A 133 -9.51 9.21 -18.49
N GLY A 134 -9.51 8.05 -19.16
CA GLY A 134 -8.95 7.89 -20.50
C GLY A 134 -7.44 7.62 -20.57
N ILE A 135 -6.75 7.50 -19.43
CA ILE A 135 -5.33 7.11 -19.39
C ILE A 135 -5.22 5.65 -19.83
N LYS A 136 -4.40 5.39 -20.84
CA LYS A 136 -4.25 4.05 -21.41
C LYS A 136 -3.30 3.18 -20.62
N GLY A 137 -3.47 1.86 -20.73
CA GLY A 137 -2.65 0.91 -19.98
C GLY A 137 -1.16 0.91 -20.35
N GLU A 138 -0.81 1.39 -21.53
CA GLU A 138 0.57 1.53 -22.02
C GLU A 138 1.15 2.94 -21.82
N ASP A 139 0.38 3.87 -21.24
CA ASP A 139 0.83 5.24 -21.03
C ASP A 139 2.06 5.26 -20.11
N LEU A 140 3.18 5.73 -20.66
CA LEU A 140 4.48 5.79 -19.97
C LEU A 140 4.61 7.06 -19.12
N GLY A 141 3.74 8.05 -19.32
CA GLY A 141 3.74 9.36 -18.69
C GLY A 141 2.63 9.53 -17.65
N CYS A 142 2.17 8.45 -17.02
CA CYS A 142 1.12 8.52 -16.00
C CYS A 142 1.61 8.29 -14.57
N ARG A 143 2.91 8.02 -14.35
CA ARG A 143 3.45 7.72 -13.03
C ARG A 143 4.86 8.24 -12.82
N GLY A 144 5.14 8.65 -11.61
CA GLY A 144 6.46 9.09 -11.18
C GLY A 144 6.78 8.65 -9.77
N LEU A 145 8.05 8.77 -9.40
CA LEU A 145 8.54 8.43 -8.08
C LEU A 145 9.62 9.43 -7.66
N VAL A 146 9.64 9.77 -6.38
CA VAL A 146 10.71 10.52 -5.72
C VAL A 146 11.14 9.73 -4.48
N ASP A 147 12.37 9.23 -4.44
CA ASP A 147 12.85 8.45 -3.30
C ASP A 147 13.46 9.30 -2.17
N ASP A 148 13.79 8.62 -1.07
CA ASP A 148 14.43 9.17 0.12
C ASP A 148 15.84 9.75 -0.10
N THR A 149 16.45 9.48 -1.25
CA THR A 149 17.72 10.08 -1.69
C THR A 149 17.54 11.32 -2.56
N GLY A 150 16.29 11.65 -2.91
CA GLY A 150 15.95 12.73 -3.84
C GLY A 150 15.99 12.29 -5.31
N ARG A 151 16.16 11.00 -5.60
CA ARG A 151 16.14 10.48 -6.97
C ARG A 151 14.72 10.57 -7.51
N VAL A 152 14.58 11.16 -8.69
CA VAL A 152 13.33 11.23 -9.44
C VAL A 152 13.32 10.20 -10.56
N MET A 153 12.20 9.50 -10.73
CA MET A 153 11.99 8.49 -11.80
C MET A 153 10.59 8.57 -12.37
N GLY A 154 10.42 8.02 -13.57
CA GLY A 154 9.14 8.01 -14.30
C GLY A 154 8.83 9.36 -14.95
N SER A 155 7.60 9.51 -15.41
CA SER A 155 7.13 10.72 -16.06
C SER A 155 5.66 10.94 -15.76
N LEU A 156 5.30 12.20 -15.55
CA LEU A 156 3.93 12.66 -15.58
C LEU A 156 3.83 13.59 -16.78
N THR A 157 3.20 13.15 -17.86
CA THR A 157 3.12 13.86 -19.15
C THR A 157 2.85 15.32 -18.87
N GLY A 158 3.74 16.20 -19.34
CA GLY A 158 3.75 17.66 -19.23
C GLY A 158 3.96 18.27 -17.84
N LEU A 159 4.08 17.49 -16.77
CA LEU A 159 4.46 17.94 -15.43
C LEU A 159 5.96 17.72 -15.24
N ASP A 160 6.62 18.70 -14.65
CA ASP A 160 8.01 18.57 -14.17
C ASP A 160 7.99 18.08 -12.71
N ILE A 161 8.37 16.82 -12.48
CA ILE A 161 8.31 16.19 -11.15
C ILE A 161 9.27 16.89 -10.18
N ASP A 162 10.44 17.34 -10.64
CA ASP A 162 11.42 18.04 -9.80
C ASP A 162 10.82 19.32 -9.20
N ARG A 163 9.97 20.03 -9.95
CA ARG A 163 9.25 21.23 -9.44
C ARG A 163 8.15 20.89 -8.44
N LEU A 164 7.66 19.65 -8.44
CA LEU A 164 6.65 19.20 -7.49
C LEU A 164 7.27 18.85 -6.14
N VAL A 165 8.52 18.38 -6.08
CA VAL A 165 9.20 17.90 -4.87
C VAL A 165 9.00 18.81 -3.64
N PRO A 166 9.18 20.15 -3.72
CA PRO A 166 8.97 21.03 -2.57
C PRO A 166 7.55 21.02 -1.99
N HIS A 167 6.57 20.54 -2.75
CA HIS A 167 5.16 20.47 -2.37
C HIS A 167 4.74 19.08 -1.87
N LEU A 168 5.59 18.05 -2.01
CA LEU A 168 5.31 16.67 -1.62
C LEU A 168 5.63 16.40 -0.14
N LYS A 169 5.16 17.27 0.76
CA LYS A 169 5.51 17.23 2.19
C LYS A 169 4.64 16.30 3.06
N SER A 170 3.44 15.94 2.59
CA SER A 170 2.53 15.11 3.37
C SER A 170 2.98 13.65 3.39
N GLU A 171 2.87 13.01 4.55
CA GLU A 171 2.97 11.55 4.66
C GLU A 171 1.65 10.83 4.36
N GLU A 172 0.53 11.51 4.56
CA GLU A 172 -0.79 10.95 4.26
C GLU A 172 -1.07 11.01 2.74
N PRO A 173 -1.68 9.96 2.16
CA PRO A 173 -2.04 9.94 0.75
C PRO A 173 -3.05 11.03 0.37
N GLN A 174 -2.79 11.75 -0.71
CA GLN A 174 -3.56 12.94 -1.08
C GLN A 174 -3.67 13.12 -2.59
N VAL A 175 -4.75 13.79 -2.99
CA VAL A 175 -4.95 14.26 -4.35
C VAL A 175 -4.52 15.72 -4.43
N LEU A 176 -3.55 16.02 -5.29
CA LEU A 176 -3.08 17.37 -5.57
C LEU A 176 -3.60 17.85 -6.93
N LYS A 177 -4.15 19.07 -6.95
CA LYS A 177 -4.54 19.78 -8.18
C LYS A 177 -3.49 20.81 -8.53
N ILE A 178 -2.81 20.63 -9.66
CA ILE A 178 -1.73 21.51 -10.12
C ILE A 178 -2.33 22.65 -10.93
N LYS A 179 -2.43 23.84 -10.31
CA LYS A 179 -3.20 25.00 -10.81
C LYS A 179 -2.68 25.66 -12.09
N GLY A 180 -1.50 25.28 -12.60
CA GLY A 180 -0.95 25.78 -13.87
C GLY A 180 -1.24 24.88 -15.08
N GLU A 181 -1.37 23.58 -14.86
CA GLU A 181 -1.45 22.58 -15.94
C GLU A 181 -2.80 21.85 -16.01
N GLN A 182 -3.75 22.24 -15.15
CA GLN A 182 -5.05 21.58 -14.99
C GLN A 182 -4.95 20.06 -14.79
N ARG A 183 -3.96 19.62 -14.02
CA ARG A 183 -3.73 18.21 -13.73
C ARG A 183 -4.03 17.85 -12.30
N THR A 184 -4.45 16.61 -12.14
CA THR A 184 -4.71 16.00 -10.85
C THR A 184 -3.76 14.83 -10.70
N ILE A 185 -3.03 14.79 -9.59
CA ILE A 185 -2.14 13.69 -9.24
C ILE A 185 -2.54 13.12 -7.89
N PHE A 186 -2.44 11.82 -7.75
CA PHE A 186 -2.49 11.13 -6.47
C PHE A 186 -1.07 10.91 -5.99
N VAL A 187 -0.78 11.29 -4.75
CA VAL A 187 0.53 11.16 -4.13
C VAL A 187 0.40 10.36 -2.86
N GLU A 188 1.29 9.39 -2.66
CA GLU A 188 1.36 8.59 -1.45
C GLU A 188 2.81 8.27 -1.06
N THR A 189 3.05 8.05 0.23
CA THR A 189 4.34 7.52 0.69
C THR A 189 4.28 5.99 0.70
N ILE A 190 5.19 5.36 -0.04
CA ILE A 190 5.48 3.94 0.08
C ILE A 190 6.69 3.77 0.98
N ARG A 191 6.57 2.89 1.96
CA ARG A 191 7.61 2.62 2.96
C ARG A 191 7.52 1.17 3.45
N PRO A 192 8.62 0.61 3.98
CA PRO A 192 8.65 -0.72 4.56
C PRO A 192 7.59 -0.87 5.65
N PRO A 193 7.11 -2.11 5.86
CA PRO A 193 6.22 -2.39 6.98
C PRO A 193 6.89 -1.98 8.29
N GLU A 194 6.09 -1.44 9.21
CA GLU A 194 6.58 -1.11 10.55
C GLU A 194 6.86 -2.43 11.29
N VAL A 195 8.08 -2.56 11.83
CA VAL A 195 8.54 -3.78 12.49
C VAL A 195 8.74 -3.54 13.97
N VAL A 196 8.16 -4.41 14.81
CA VAL A 196 8.44 -4.45 16.25
C VAL A 196 9.37 -5.63 16.52
N TYR A 197 10.58 -5.33 16.97
CA TYR A 197 11.54 -6.30 17.47
C TYR A 197 11.38 -6.43 18.99
N LEU A 198 10.86 -7.57 19.44
CA LEU A 198 10.68 -7.90 20.86
C LEU A 198 11.90 -8.66 21.37
N PHE A 199 12.77 -7.98 22.11
CA PHE A 199 13.91 -8.57 22.79
C PHE A 199 13.47 -9.11 24.15
N GLY A 200 13.45 -10.43 24.26
CA GLY A 200 12.88 -11.19 25.37
C GLY A 200 11.57 -11.86 24.97
N ALA A 201 11.47 -13.17 25.16
CA ALA A 201 10.29 -14.00 24.90
C ALA A 201 9.53 -14.35 26.20
N GLY A 202 9.53 -13.41 27.15
CA GLY A 202 8.86 -13.51 28.45
C GLY A 202 7.34 -13.43 28.38
N HIS A 203 6.69 -13.39 29.55
CA HIS A 203 5.22 -13.31 29.65
C HIS A 203 4.66 -12.03 29.03
N ILE A 204 5.32 -10.89 29.29
CA ILE A 204 4.92 -9.57 28.75
C ILE A 204 4.91 -9.59 27.22
N SER A 205 5.97 -10.15 26.61
CA SER A 205 6.13 -10.19 25.16
C SER A 205 5.01 -10.95 24.46
N LYS A 206 4.36 -11.92 25.10
CA LYS A 206 3.20 -12.61 24.50
C LYS A 206 2.05 -11.66 24.22
N PHE A 207 1.74 -10.77 25.16
CA PHE A 207 0.67 -9.79 24.99
C PHE A 207 1.07 -8.68 24.02
N VAL A 208 2.32 -8.21 24.10
CA VAL A 208 2.82 -7.20 23.16
C VAL A 208 2.82 -7.74 21.73
N CYS A 209 3.28 -8.98 21.52
CA CYS A 209 3.27 -9.64 20.20
C CYS A 209 1.85 -9.68 19.61
N ARG A 210 0.87 -10.11 20.41
CA ARG A 210 -0.52 -10.20 19.96
C ARG A 210 -1.11 -8.83 19.63
N LEU A 211 -0.89 -7.83 20.48
CA LEU A 211 -1.40 -6.47 20.23
C LEU A 211 -0.72 -5.81 19.03
N ALA A 212 0.59 -5.94 18.90
CA ALA A 212 1.36 -5.39 17.78
C ALA A 212 0.93 -6.02 16.45
N SER A 213 0.80 -7.35 16.40
CA SER A 213 0.27 -8.07 15.24
C SER A 213 -1.14 -7.61 14.88
N MET A 214 -2.02 -7.47 15.89
CA MET A 214 -3.42 -7.03 15.68
C MET A 214 -3.54 -5.64 15.06
N VAL A 215 -2.63 -4.71 15.39
CA VAL A 215 -2.64 -3.35 14.82
C VAL A 215 -1.80 -3.23 13.54
N GLY A 216 -1.24 -4.34 13.05
CA GLY A 216 -0.62 -4.43 11.73
C GLY A 216 0.91 -4.31 11.70
N PHE A 217 1.60 -4.36 12.84
CA PHE A 217 3.06 -4.47 12.85
C PHE A 217 3.51 -5.85 12.41
N ARG A 218 4.62 -5.89 11.68
CA ARG A 218 5.41 -7.12 11.58
C ARG A 218 6.11 -7.35 12.92
N VAL A 219 5.94 -8.51 13.53
CA VAL A 219 6.51 -8.80 14.85
C VAL A 219 7.63 -9.83 14.75
N VAL A 220 8.80 -9.47 15.26
CA VAL A 220 9.97 -10.36 15.36
C VAL A 220 10.29 -10.58 16.83
N VAL A 221 10.22 -11.82 17.30
CA VAL A 221 10.52 -12.20 18.70
C VAL A 221 11.93 -12.76 18.78
N ILE A 222 12.73 -12.23 19.70
CA ILE A 222 14.14 -12.59 19.89
C ILE A 222 14.36 -13.00 21.35
N ASP A 223 14.89 -14.18 21.61
CA ASP A 223 15.33 -14.60 22.95
C ASP A 223 16.45 -15.64 22.81
N ASP A 224 17.29 -15.78 23.81
CA ASP A 224 18.39 -16.74 23.84
C ASP A 224 17.94 -18.15 24.20
N ARG A 225 16.71 -18.32 24.72
CA ARG A 225 16.15 -19.63 25.10
C ARG A 225 15.12 -20.14 24.10
N ALA A 226 15.41 -21.30 23.50
CA ALA A 226 14.50 -22.00 22.60
C ALA A 226 13.14 -22.35 23.26
N ASP A 227 13.12 -22.66 24.55
CA ASP A 227 11.88 -22.97 25.29
C ASP A 227 10.93 -21.76 25.43
N PHE A 228 11.45 -20.55 25.21
CA PHE A 228 10.70 -19.31 25.26
C PHE A 228 10.39 -18.78 23.87
N ALA A 229 11.39 -18.65 23.01
CA ALA A 229 11.24 -18.18 21.63
C ALA A 229 10.84 -19.35 20.71
N ASN A 230 9.54 -19.67 20.67
CA ASN A 230 9.00 -20.69 19.77
C ASN A 230 7.56 -20.40 19.33
N ARG A 231 7.15 -21.07 18.25
CA ARG A 231 5.86 -20.86 17.58
C ARG A 231 4.66 -21.20 18.46
N SER A 232 4.78 -22.19 19.35
CA SER A 232 3.66 -22.55 20.25
C SER A 232 3.36 -21.45 21.27
N ARG A 233 4.37 -20.66 21.65
CA ARG A 233 4.21 -19.50 22.55
C ARG A 233 3.90 -18.19 21.83
N PHE A 234 4.32 -18.05 20.58
CA PHE A 234 4.17 -16.84 19.75
C PHE A 234 3.61 -17.19 18.37
N PRO A 235 2.34 -17.65 18.29
CA PRO A 235 1.75 -18.02 17.01
C PRO A 235 1.54 -16.81 16.08
N GLU A 236 1.35 -15.61 16.63
CA GLU A 236 1.14 -14.37 15.86
C GLU A 236 2.44 -13.67 15.41
N ALA A 237 3.61 -14.11 15.88
CA ALA A 237 4.88 -13.53 15.45
C ALA A 237 5.16 -13.88 13.98
N ASP A 238 5.60 -12.93 13.17
CA ASP A 238 6.03 -13.21 11.79
C ASP A 238 7.33 -14.01 11.79
N GLU A 239 8.24 -13.69 12.72
CA GLU A 239 9.56 -14.29 12.82
C GLU A 239 9.96 -14.52 14.27
N ILE A 240 10.66 -15.62 14.52
CA ILE A 240 11.15 -16.00 15.85
C ILE A 240 12.62 -16.36 15.71
N ILE A 241 13.48 -15.63 16.42
CA ILE A 241 14.93 -15.78 16.38
C ILE A 241 15.41 -16.26 17.74
N VAL A 242 15.95 -17.48 17.78
CA VAL A 242 16.67 -17.99 18.96
C VAL A 242 18.13 -17.60 18.83
N SER A 243 18.60 -16.68 19.66
CA SER A 243 19.97 -16.14 19.56
C SER A 243 20.38 -15.44 20.86
N PRO A 244 21.64 -15.53 21.29
CA PRO A 244 22.19 -14.64 22.31
C PRO A 244 21.96 -13.17 21.92
N PHE A 245 21.58 -12.33 22.88
CA PHE A 245 21.26 -10.92 22.60
C PHE A 245 22.45 -10.15 22.02
N SER A 246 23.67 -10.46 22.47
CA SER A 246 24.94 -9.91 21.96
C SER A 246 25.12 -10.12 20.45
N GLU A 247 24.57 -11.20 19.90
CA GLU A 247 24.69 -11.56 18.47
C GLU A 247 23.45 -11.19 17.67
N SER A 248 22.34 -10.93 18.36
CA SER A 248 21.02 -10.75 17.72
C SER A 248 20.89 -9.46 16.93
N PHE A 249 21.64 -8.41 17.27
CA PHE A 249 21.61 -7.14 16.54
C PHE A 249 22.08 -7.29 15.08
N GLY A 250 22.99 -8.22 14.79
CA GLY A 250 23.40 -8.52 13.41
C GLY A 250 22.29 -9.17 12.56
N LYS A 251 21.23 -9.68 13.21
CA LYS A 251 20.07 -10.30 12.56
C LYS A 251 18.89 -9.32 12.44
N VAL A 252 18.96 -8.18 13.12
CA VAL A 252 17.93 -7.13 13.09
C VAL A 252 18.17 -6.22 11.88
N ARG A 253 17.19 -6.13 11.00
CA ARG A 253 17.18 -5.16 9.89
C ARG A 253 16.42 -3.92 10.36
N ALA A 254 17.09 -3.09 11.17
CA ALA A 254 16.49 -1.87 11.68
C ALA A 254 16.39 -0.82 10.56
N ALA A 255 15.18 -0.34 10.32
CA ALA A 255 14.87 0.82 9.50
C ALA A 255 14.37 1.96 10.40
N PRO A 256 14.27 3.22 9.93
CA PRO A 256 13.67 4.31 10.71
C PRO A 256 12.24 4.03 11.21
N SER A 257 11.52 3.11 10.55
CA SER A 257 10.18 2.61 10.94
C SER A 257 10.20 1.41 11.90
N SER A 258 11.37 1.03 12.44
CA SER A 258 11.53 -0.09 13.36
C SER A 258 11.43 0.35 14.82
N TYR A 259 10.77 -0.48 15.61
CA TYR A 259 10.58 -0.29 17.04
C TYR A 259 11.30 -1.41 17.78
N ILE A 260 12.17 -1.05 18.72
CA ILE A 260 12.86 -2.01 19.58
C ILE A 260 12.21 -1.97 20.95
N VAL A 261 11.68 -3.10 21.40
CA VAL A 261 11.09 -3.24 22.73
C VAL A 261 11.93 -4.24 23.51
N ILE A 262 12.60 -3.75 24.56
CA ILE A 262 13.46 -4.55 25.42
C ILE A 262 12.67 -4.95 26.66
N VAL A 263 12.30 -6.22 26.72
CA VAL A 263 11.53 -6.86 27.79
C VAL A 263 12.21 -8.16 28.20
N THR A 264 13.51 -8.05 28.46
CA THR A 264 14.36 -9.15 28.91
C THR A 264 14.22 -9.37 30.40
N ARG A 265 14.84 -10.45 30.89
CA ARG A 265 15.18 -10.53 32.32
C ARG A 265 16.32 -9.53 32.54
N GLY A 266 16.24 -8.74 33.61
CA GLY A 266 17.30 -7.81 34.00
C GLY A 266 18.60 -8.53 34.31
#